data_AF-T2I6Z8-F1
#
_entry.id   AF-T2I6Z8-F1
#
_cell.length_a   1.000
_cell.length_b   1.000
_cell.length_c   1.000
_cell.angle_alpha   90.00
_cell.angle_beta   90.00
_cell.angle_gamma   90.00
#
_symmetry.space_group_name_H-M   'P 1'
#
loop_
_entity.id
_entity.type
_entity.pdbx_description
1 polymer ?
#
loop_
_entity_poly.entity_id
_entity_poly.type
_entity_poly.pdbx_seq_one_letter_code
_entity_poly.pdbx_strand_id
1 'polypeptide(L)' 'MHSAPPYCPEVNPIERFWKEVKKFLKNQVFDSLDFLRRILRNILARFTQEDIASITGYDFILEALSVPGL' A
#
# COMPACT_ATOMS: atom_id res chain seq x y z
N MET A 1 -11.62 12.84 7.02
CA MET A 1 -10.85 11.74 7.64
C MET A 1 -11.78 10.52 7.70
N HIS A 2 -11.76 9.66 6.68
CA HIS A 2 -12.52 8.41 6.72
C HIS A 2 -11.67 7.38 7.45
N SER A 3 -11.97 7.16 8.74
CA SER A 3 -11.42 6.06 9.51
C SER A 3 -12.08 4.77 9.05
N ALA A 4 -11.29 3.84 8.51
CA ALA A 4 -11.73 2.46 8.24
C ALA A 4 -12.32 1.86 9.54
N PRO A 5 -13.31 0.95 9.44
CA PRO A 5 -13.86 0.28 10.61
C PRO A 5 -12.74 -0.38 11.41
N PRO A 6 -12.77 -0.29 12.74
CA PRO A 6 -11.76 -0.92 13.58
C PRO A 6 -11.75 -2.42 13.26
N TYR A 7 -10.55 -2.97 13.06
CA TYR A 7 -10.27 -4.40 12.82
C TYR A 7 -10.43 -4.97 11.40
N CYS A 8 -10.40 -4.14 10.35
CA CYS A 8 -10.38 -4.64 8.96
C CYS A 8 -9.10 -4.18 8.21
N PRO A 9 -7.91 -4.72 8.56
CA PRO A 9 -6.62 -4.33 7.95
C PRO A 9 -6.58 -4.56 6.43
N GLU A 10 -7.32 -5.56 5.94
CA GLU A 10 -7.56 -5.81 4.51
C GLU A 10 -8.21 -4.63 3.75
N VAL A 11 -8.90 -3.72 4.45
CA VAL A 11 -9.61 -2.57 3.86
C VAL A 11 -8.83 -1.27 3.99
N ASN A 12 -7.61 -1.33 4.56
CA ASN A 12 -6.75 -0.16 4.68
C ASN A 12 -5.75 -0.09 3.49
N PRO A 13 -5.90 0.87 2.55
CA PRO A 13 -5.04 0.94 1.37
C PRO A 13 -3.56 1.10 1.71
N ILE A 14 -3.23 1.76 2.84
CA ILE A 14 -1.84 1.91 3.27
C ILE A 14 -1.21 0.58 3.69
N GLU A 15 -1.99 -0.35 4.26
CA GLU A 15 -1.49 -1.67 4.63
C GLU A 15 -1.24 -2.55 3.42
N ARG A 16 -2.09 -2.42 2.38
CA ARG A 16 -1.87 -3.08 1.09
C ARG A 16 -0.61 -2.56 0.41
N PHE A 17 -0.40 -1.25 0.41
CA PHE A 17 0.86 -0.67 -0.07
C PHE A 17 2.08 -1.17 0.72
N TRP A 18 1.98 -1.21 2.05
CA TRP A 18 3.06 -1.74 2.90
C TRP A 18 3.35 -3.22 2.65
N LYS A 19 2.35 -4.05 2.30
CA LYS A 19 2.58 -5.44 1.88
C LYS A 19 3.48 -5.51 0.65
N GLU A 20 3.26 -4.66 -0.35
CA GLU A 20 4.11 -4.59 -1.54
C GLU A 20 5.52 -4.08 -1.21
N VAL A 21 5.65 -3.02 -0.43
CA VAL A 21 6.96 -2.51 0.02
C VAL A 21 7.76 -3.58 0.78
N LYS A 22 7.10 -4.36 1.65
CA LYS A 22 7.75 -5.44 2.42
C LYS A 22 8.26 -6.59 1.55
N LYS A 23 7.72 -6.81 0.34
CA LYS A 23 8.26 -7.83 -0.59
C LYS A 23 9.70 -7.53 -0.98
N PHE A 24 10.05 -6.26 -1.17
CA PHE A 24 11.42 -5.83 -1.50
C PHE A 24 12.41 -5.97 -0.36
N LEU A 25 11.91 -6.07 0.88
CA LEU A 25 12.72 -6.20 2.09
C LEU A 25 12.82 -7.66 2.58
N LYS A 26 12.09 -8.58 1.94
CA LYS A 26 12.02 -9.97 2.37
C LYS A 26 13.41 -10.62 2.28
N ASN A 27 13.78 -11.38 3.31
CA ASN A 27 15.06 -12.09 3.44
C ASN A 27 16.30 -11.20 3.46
N GLN A 28 16.15 -9.91 3.78
CA GLN A 28 17.28 -9.00 3.98
C GLN A 28 17.53 -8.76 5.47
N VAL A 29 18.80 -8.78 5.88
CA VAL A 29 19.23 -8.32 7.20
C VAL A 29 19.88 -6.96 7.03
N PHE A 30 19.50 -6.00 7.86
CA PHE A 30 20.00 -4.62 7.77
C PHE A 30 20.89 -4.32 8.98
N ASP A 31 22.09 -3.81 8.71
CA ASP A 31 23.09 -3.53 9.75
C ASP A 31 22.73 -2.33 10.64
N SER A 32 21.85 -1.43 10.14
CA SER A 32 21.37 -0.27 10.90
C SER A 32 20.01 0.23 10.43
N LEU A 33 19.33 0.97 11.32
CA LEU A 33 18.08 1.64 10.98
C LEU A 33 18.28 2.72 9.90
N ASP A 34 19.44 3.39 9.87
CA ASP A 34 19.75 4.37 8.82
C ASP A 34 19.90 3.73 7.45
N PHE A 35 20.51 2.54 7.40
CA PHE A 35 20.60 1.76 6.16
C PHE A 35 19.22 1.33 5.68
N LEU A 36 18.37 0.82 6.58
CA LEU A 36 16.97 0.50 6.28
C LEU A 36 16.20 1.73 5.77
N ARG A 37 16.33 2.89 6.42
CA ARG A 37 15.69 4.14 5.99
C ARG A 37 16.12 4.55 4.59
N ARG A 38 17.40 4.42 4.25
CA ARG A 38 17.91 4.73 2.91
C ARG A 38 17.34 3.79 1.85
N ILE A 39 17.31 2.49 2.14
CA ILE A 39 16.72 1.49 1.23
C ILE A 39 15.23 1.74 1.04
N LEU A 40 14.50 2.00 2.13
CA LEU A 40 13.08 2.34 2.07
C LEU A 40 12.82 3.55 1.18
N ARG A 41 13.60 4.63 1.30
CA ARG A 41 13.47 5.80 0.41
C ARG A 41 13.67 5.43 -1.06
N ASN A 42 14.66 4.60 -1.36
CA ASN A 42 14.91 4.16 -2.73
C ASN A 42 13.78 3.28 -3.28
N ILE A 43 13.20 2.42 -2.44
CA ILE A 43 12.03 1.60 -2.82
C ILE A 43 10.83 2.51 -3.10
N LEU A 44 10.53 3.44 -2.18
CA LEU A 44 9.39 4.35 -2.32
C LEU A 44 9.51 5.25 -3.56
N ALA A 45 10.72 5.71 -3.89
CA ALA A 45 10.98 6.55 -5.06
C ALA A 45 10.78 5.82 -6.41
N ARG A 46 10.66 4.48 -6.40
CA ARG A 46 10.44 3.68 -7.61
C ARG A 46 8.97 3.50 -7.97
N PHE A 47 8.06 3.76 -7.04
CA PHE A 47 6.63 3.67 -7.31
C PHE A 47 6.16 4.93 -8.02
N THR A 48 5.47 4.76 -9.14
CA THR A 48 4.77 5.86 -9.79
C THR A 48 3.40 6.09 -9.14
N GLN A 49 2.74 7.17 -9.54
CA GLN A 49 1.37 7.43 -9.09
C GLN A 49 0.41 6.34 -9.59
N GLU A 50 0.63 5.82 -10.79
CA GLU A 50 -0.12 4.70 -11.37
C GLU A 50 0.09 3.40 -10.58
N ASP A 51 1.33 3.11 -10.16
CA ASP A 51 1.61 1.93 -9.31
C ASP A 51 0.88 2.04 -7.97
N ILE A 52 0.96 3.20 -7.32
CA ILE A 52 0.27 3.43 -6.04
C ILE A 52 -1.23 3.31 -6.24
N ALA A 53 -1.80 3.86 -7.30
CA ALA A 53 -3.22 3.76 -7.62
C ALA A 53 -3.65 2.32 -7.92
N SER A 54 -2.84 1.53 -8.62
CA SER A 54 -3.11 0.11 -8.89
C SER A 54 -3.06 -0.74 -7.62
N ILE A 55 -2.10 -0.49 -6.73
CA ILE A 55 -1.92 -1.23 -5.48
C ILE A 55 -3.01 -0.87 -4.45
N THR A 56 -3.38 0.41 -4.37
CA THR A 56 -4.34 0.92 -3.38
C THR A 56 -5.77 0.96 -3.91
N GLY A 57 -5.96 0.85 -5.23
CA GLY A 57 -7.26 0.80 -5.89
C GLY A 57 -8.06 -0.41 -5.45
N TYR A 58 -9.26 -0.17 -4.95
CA TYR A 58 -10.20 -1.21 -4.56
C TYR A 58 -11.23 -1.42 -5.67
N ASP A 59 -11.30 -2.63 -6.23
CA ASP A 59 -12.43 -3.06 -7.07
C ASP A 59 -13.75 -2.90 -6.30
N PHE A 60 -13.76 -3.11 -4.99
CA PHE A 60 -14.92 -2.89 -4.12
C PHE A 60 -15.39 -1.42 -4.06
N ILE A 61 -14.49 -0.43 -4.11
CA ILE A 61 -14.90 1.00 -4.14
C ILE A 61 -15.51 1.32 -5.50
N LEU A 62 -14.96 0.77 -6.59
CA LEU A 62 -15.53 0.93 -7.93
C LEU A 62 -16.86 0.17 -8.08
N GLU A 63 -17.00 -1.03 -7.52
CA GLU A 63 -18.26 -1.79 -7.49
C GLU A 63 -19.33 -1.11 -6.64
N ALA A 64 -18.97 -0.57 -5.47
CA ALA A 64 -19.89 0.18 -4.62
C ALA A 64 -20.37 1.49 -5.26
N LEU A 65 -19.57 2.07 -6.18
CA LEU A 65 -19.96 3.21 -7.01
C LEU A 65 -20.66 2.79 -8.32
N SER A 66 -20.46 1.55 -8.76
CA SER A 66 -21.07 0.93 -9.94
C SER A 66 -22.36 0.19 -9.59
N VAL A 67 -23.24 0.81 -8.80
CA VAL A 67 -24.63 0.34 -8.69
C VAL A 67 -25.29 0.57 -10.06
N PRO A 68 -25.80 -0.46 -10.76
CA PRO A 68 -26.60 -0.26 -11.95
C PRO A 68 -27.97 0.25 -11.49
N GLY A 69 -28.18 1.56 -11.52
CA GLY A 69 -29.45 2.15 -11.06
C GLY A 69 -29.49 3.66 -10.88
N LEU A 70 -28.68 4.43 -11.62
CA LEU A 70 -29.04 5.80 -12.01
C LEU A 70 -29.49 5.78 -13.47
#